data_AF-A0A803R3F2-F1
#
_entry.id   AF-A0A803R3F2-F1
#
_cell.length_a   1.000
_cell.length_b   1.000
_cell.length_c   1.000
_cell.angle_alpha   90.00
_cell.angle_beta   90.00
_cell.angle_gamma   90.00
#
_symmetry.space_group_name_H-M   'P 1'
#
loop_
_entity.id
_entity.type
_entity.pdbx_description
1 polymer ?
#
loop_
_entity_poly.entity_id
_entity_poly.type
_entity_poly.pdbx_seq_one_letter_code
_entity_poly.pdbx_strand_id
1 'polypeptide(L)'
;MVQTLSRFLETRLFSSLADQYNDKHMKVEVIPSWLHLIDLILTFNKQIQSLVSLEICHFLTESDRCQGLSRGISLLTMFCDRPEWLKIWAKIEMKNAYKKLKAELQDHKSWNVDSKLQAGFLPDTERGHYILSTREDHKAPFIAESALKIAWEMIDRCQTMPAVLPRIQFIRSTAVRFLWYFLKVLLLRYKGTEIDSENLNDDALGRRCILINAVRYIEFRLQQWSDSVDFLEMKVAENDCKNPRNVGNIDHNCFFEEEIKSLCEIETNWLMDIIAVILRQFETLSWDYVKQAKHLQQEVSVASNLAVSVDFVDALDALKSHLHALELTLNPKDFLDLWRSLAEGLDHFIFFSNIFAEIQFYANRVNQFETDIQALFSVFKSYCVRPEAFFPNIRKGLKLLKVNKERGK
;
A
#
# COMPACT_ATOMS: atom_id res chain seq x y z
N MET A 1 -45.60 -11.73 10.04
CA MET A 1 -45.40 -10.28 9.77
C MET A 1 -44.24 -10.03 8.81
N VAL A 2 -43.02 -10.45 9.14
CA VAL A 2 -41.82 -10.30 8.27
C VAL A 2 -42.02 -10.90 6.88
N GLN A 3 -42.56 -12.11 6.77
CA GLN A 3 -42.83 -12.75 5.46
C GLN A 3 -43.89 -12.00 4.62
N THR A 4 -44.90 -11.41 5.26
CA THR A 4 -45.93 -10.61 4.58
C THR A 4 -45.33 -9.31 4.05
N LEU A 5 -44.46 -8.67 4.84
CA LEU A 5 -43.72 -7.48 4.44
C LEU A 5 -42.73 -7.79 3.32
N SER A 6 -41.94 -8.86 3.42
CA SER A 6 -41.03 -9.31 2.35
C SER A 6 -41.78 -9.52 1.03
N ARG A 7 -42.91 -10.25 1.07
CA ARG A 7 -43.74 -10.47 -0.12
C ARG A 7 -44.31 -9.17 -0.69
N PHE A 8 -44.71 -8.22 0.15
CA PHE A 8 -45.16 -6.90 -0.32
C PHE A 8 -44.03 -6.13 -1.02
N LEU A 9 -42.86 -6.06 -0.39
CA LEU A 9 -41.67 -5.41 -0.93
C LEU A 9 -41.24 -6.04 -2.26
N GLU A 10 -41.22 -7.36 -2.35
CA GLU A 10 -40.90 -8.11 -3.55
C GLU A 10 -41.89 -7.86 -4.69
N THR A 11 -43.19 -7.98 -4.42
CA THR A 11 -44.21 -7.98 -5.48
C THR A 11 -44.57 -6.59 -5.98
N ARG A 12 -44.48 -5.56 -5.13
CA ARG A 12 -44.98 -4.22 -5.46
C ARG A 12 -43.88 -3.18 -5.63
N LEU A 13 -42.86 -3.18 -4.77
CA LEU A 13 -41.85 -2.11 -4.74
C LEU A 13 -40.61 -2.46 -5.55
N PHE A 14 -39.90 -3.54 -5.19
CA PHE A 14 -38.65 -3.89 -5.86
C PHE A 14 -38.85 -4.37 -7.29
N SER A 15 -39.95 -5.06 -7.60
CA SER A 15 -40.33 -5.40 -8.98
C SER A 15 -40.47 -4.13 -9.83
N SER A 16 -41.28 -3.17 -9.39
CA SER A 16 -41.51 -1.91 -10.10
C SER A 16 -40.24 -1.07 -10.23
N LEU A 17 -39.44 -0.98 -9.15
CA LEU A 17 -38.17 -0.25 -9.19
C LEU A 17 -37.14 -0.93 -10.10
N ALA A 18 -37.09 -2.26 -10.13
CA ALA A 18 -36.19 -3.00 -11.02
C ALA A 18 -36.57 -2.82 -12.49
N ASP A 19 -37.87 -2.85 -12.80
CA ASP A 19 -38.38 -2.60 -14.16
C ASP A 19 -38.05 -1.16 -14.61
N GLN A 20 -38.29 -0.17 -13.76
CA GLN A 20 -37.95 1.23 -14.03
C GLN A 20 -36.43 1.48 -14.12
N TYR A 21 -35.61 0.69 -13.42
CA TYR A 21 -34.15 0.78 -13.51
C TYR A 21 -33.62 0.25 -14.84
N ASN A 22 -34.27 -0.79 -15.40
CA ASN A 22 -33.89 -1.39 -16.68
C ASN A 22 -34.44 -0.63 -17.89
N ASP A 23 -35.38 0.27 -17.70
CA ASP A 23 -35.89 1.15 -18.74
C ASP A 23 -34.80 2.12 -19.24
N LYS A 24 -34.76 2.34 -20.57
CA LYS A 24 -33.84 3.28 -21.23
C LYS A 24 -34.10 4.72 -20.79
N HIS A 25 -35.32 5.04 -20.38
CA HIS A 25 -35.72 6.33 -19.83
C HIS A 25 -35.78 6.30 -18.29
N MET A 26 -34.71 5.79 -17.65
CA MET A 26 -34.60 5.70 -16.20
C MET A 26 -34.94 7.03 -15.54
N LYS A 27 -35.99 7.05 -14.70
CA LYS A 27 -36.32 8.22 -13.89
C LYS A 27 -35.21 8.48 -12.88
N VAL A 28 -34.84 9.76 -12.71
CA VAL A 28 -33.75 10.19 -11.80
C VAL A 28 -34.00 9.75 -10.35
N GLU A 29 -35.27 9.57 -9.97
CA GLU A 29 -35.75 9.23 -8.63
C GLU A 29 -35.58 7.74 -8.25
N VAL A 30 -35.34 6.85 -9.21
CA VAL A 30 -35.27 5.39 -8.95
C VAL A 30 -34.11 5.04 -8.03
N ILE A 31 -32.93 5.66 -8.25
CA ILE A 31 -31.73 5.39 -7.46
C ILE A 31 -31.89 5.84 -6.00
N PRO A 32 -32.29 7.10 -5.70
CA PRO A 32 -32.55 7.54 -4.33
C PRO A 32 -33.63 6.70 -3.62
N SER A 33 -34.72 6.35 -4.33
CA SER A 33 -35.81 5.56 -3.77
C SER A 33 -35.36 4.14 -3.40
N TRP A 34 -34.53 3.52 -4.25
CA TRP A 34 -33.94 2.21 -3.95
C TRP A 34 -33.04 2.27 -2.72
N LEU A 35 -32.13 3.24 -2.64
CA LEU A 35 -31.22 3.39 -1.51
C LEU A 35 -31.99 3.65 -0.20
N HIS A 36 -32.99 4.52 -0.23
CA HIS A 36 -33.83 4.80 0.94
C HIS A 36 -34.56 3.54 1.42
N LEU A 37 -35.12 2.75 0.50
CA LEU A 37 -35.79 1.50 0.85
C LEU A 37 -34.82 0.48 1.47
N ILE A 38 -33.60 0.38 0.93
CA ILE A 38 -32.54 -0.44 1.53
C ILE A 38 -32.21 0.06 2.95
N ASP A 39 -32.07 1.37 3.17
CA ASP A 39 -31.75 1.92 4.49
C ASP A 39 -32.83 1.59 5.53
N LEU A 40 -34.12 1.66 5.13
CA LEU A 40 -35.24 1.23 5.97
C LEU A 40 -35.17 -0.27 6.28
N ILE A 41 -34.86 -1.10 5.28
CA ILE A 41 -34.71 -2.56 5.45
C ILE A 41 -33.55 -2.89 6.41
N LEU A 42 -32.42 -2.21 6.26
CA LEU A 42 -31.25 -2.43 7.13
C LEU A 42 -31.53 -1.99 8.55
N THR A 43 -32.21 -0.86 8.75
CA THR A 43 -32.62 -0.37 10.07
C THR A 43 -33.57 -1.36 10.73
N PHE A 44 -34.58 -1.84 9.99
CA PHE A 44 -35.51 -2.86 10.45
C PHE A 44 -34.78 -4.15 10.85
N ASN A 45 -33.89 -4.66 9.99
CA ASN A 45 -33.12 -5.86 10.28
C ASN A 45 -32.23 -5.71 11.53
N LYS A 46 -31.54 -4.58 11.69
CA LYS A 46 -30.70 -4.31 12.88
C LYS A 46 -31.55 -4.29 14.16
N GLN A 47 -32.73 -3.66 14.12
CA GLN A 47 -33.66 -3.66 15.26
C GLN A 47 -34.18 -5.06 15.59
N ILE A 48 -34.57 -5.83 14.59
CA ILE A 48 -35.05 -7.20 14.80
C ILE A 48 -33.94 -8.11 15.31
N GLN A 49 -32.70 -7.99 14.80
CA GLN A 49 -31.56 -8.75 15.32
C GLN A 49 -31.27 -8.42 16.79
N SER A 50 -31.40 -7.15 17.20
CA SER A 50 -31.27 -6.72 18.59
C SER A 50 -32.37 -7.32 19.49
N LEU A 51 -33.61 -7.39 19.00
CA LEU A 51 -34.70 -8.04 19.73
C LEU A 51 -34.47 -9.55 19.88
N VAL A 52 -34.02 -10.21 18.81
CA VAL A 52 -33.72 -11.64 18.82
C VAL A 52 -32.54 -11.97 19.73
N SER A 53 -31.49 -11.13 19.78
CA SER A 53 -30.38 -11.35 20.72
C SER A 53 -30.80 -11.21 22.18
N LEU A 54 -31.77 -10.33 22.50
CA LEU A 54 -32.38 -10.23 23.82
C LEU A 54 -33.23 -11.46 24.18
N GLU A 55 -33.99 -12.01 23.23
CA GLU A 55 -34.81 -13.22 23.44
C GLU A 55 -33.97 -14.51 23.55
N ILE A 56 -32.91 -14.65 22.74
CA ILE A 56 -31.99 -15.80 22.78
C ILE A 56 -31.32 -15.94 24.15
N CYS A 57 -31.08 -14.84 24.86
CA CYS A 57 -30.56 -14.87 26.23
C CYS A 57 -31.56 -15.38 27.28
N HIS A 58 -32.87 -15.38 27.00
CA HIS A 58 -33.90 -15.68 27.99
C HIS A 58 -34.70 -16.97 27.75
N PHE A 59 -34.83 -17.48 26.52
CA PHE A 59 -35.86 -18.48 26.22
C PHE A 59 -35.47 -19.70 25.34
N LEU A 60 -34.25 -19.83 24.80
CA LEU A 60 -33.95 -20.87 23.79
C LEU A 60 -32.85 -21.88 24.16
N THR A 61 -33.21 -23.16 24.12
CA THR A 61 -32.34 -24.35 24.22
C THR A 61 -31.41 -24.43 22.99
N GLU A 62 -30.19 -24.98 23.17
CA GLU A 62 -29.10 -25.00 22.17
C GLU A 62 -29.44 -25.54 20.77
N SER A 63 -30.53 -26.29 20.62
CA SER A 63 -30.93 -26.94 19.35
C SER A 63 -31.48 -26.00 18.27
N ASP A 64 -32.01 -24.82 18.61
CA ASP A 64 -32.62 -23.88 17.64
C ASP A 64 -31.65 -22.79 17.15
N ARG A 65 -30.37 -22.88 17.53
CA ARG A 65 -29.39 -21.80 17.35
C ARG A 65 -28.80 -21.66 15.94
N CYS A 66 -29.06 -22.58 15.00
CA CYS A 66 -28.34 -22.60 13.72
C CYS A 66 -29.24 -22.41 12.49
N GLN A 67 -28.95 -21.33 11.75
CA GLN A 67 -29.32 -21.04 10.35
C GLN A 67 -30.81 -20.86 9.98
N GLY A 68 -31.74 -21.63 10.55
CA GLY A 68 -33.17 -21.58 10.20
C GLY A 68 -33.86 -20.26 10.58
N LEU A 69 -33.55 -19.71 11.76
CA LEU A 69 -34.15 -18.46 12.25
C LEU A 69 -33.71 -17.24 11.42
N SER A 70 -32.42 -17.15 11.07
CA SER A 70 -31.86 -16.00 10.32
C SER A 70 -32.56 -15.77 8.98
N ARG A 71 -32.89 -16.86 8.27
CA ARG A 71 -33.60 -16.81 6.98
C ARG A 71 -35.08 -16.41 7.13
N GLY A 72 -35.71 -16.67 8.27
CA GLY A 72 -37.11 -16.27 8.52
C GLY A 72 -37.29 -14.81 8.93
N ILE A 73 -36.19 -14.15 9.33
CA ILE A 73 -36.22 -12.90 10.10
C ILE A 73 -35.64 -11.71 9.31
N SER A 74 -34.64 -11.94 8.44
CA SER A 74 -34.06 -10.88 7.61
C SER A 74 -34.90 -10.63 6.36
N LEU A 75 -35.27 -9.37 6.10
CA LEU A 75 -35.91 -8.97 4.85
C LEU A 75 -34.95 -9.03 3.65
N LEU A 76 -33.64 -9.21 3.86
CA LEU A 76 -32.67 -9.31 2.76
C LEU A 76 -32.72 -10.67 2.04
N THR A 77 -33.50 -11.64 2.54
CA THR A 77 -33.76 -12.90 1.83
C THR A 77 -34.25 -12.69 0.41
N MET A 78 -35.02 -11.64 0.14
CA MET A 78 -35.49 -11.31 -1.21
C MET A 78 -34.35 -11.14 -2.22
N PHE A 79 -33.19 -10.61 -1.78
CA PHE A 79 -32.01 -10.47 -2.62
C PHE A 79 -31.22 -11.77 -2.77
N CYS A 80 -31.33 -12.67 -1.78
CA CYS A 80 -30.78 -14.02 -1.88
C CYS A 80 -31.56 -14.85 -2.92
N ASP A 81 -32.88 -14.69 -2.98
CA ASP A 81 -33.75 -15.42 -3.89
C ASP A 81 -33.81 -14.79 -5.30
N ARG A 82 -33.44 -13.51 -5.45
CA ARG A 82 -33.41 -12.77 -6.73
C ARG A 82 -32.02 -12.19 -7.02
N PRO A 83 -31.11 -12.93 -7.69
CA PRO A 83 -29.75 -12.46 -7.96
C PRO A 83 -29.70 -11.23 -8.87
N GLU A 84 -30.70 -11.01 -9.72
CA GLU A 84 -30.77 -9.81 -10.57
C GLU A 84 -30.96 -8.52 -9.74
N TRP A 85 -31.74 -8.58 -8.66
CA TRP A 85 -31.93 -7.43 -7.77
C TRP A 85 -30.67 -7.14 -6.96
N LEU A 86 -29.96 -8.19 -6.54
CA LEU A 86 -28.65 -8.05 -5.89
C LEU A 86 -27.65 -7.33 -6.81
N LYS A 87 -27.62 -7.68 -8.10
CA LYS A 87 -26.79 -7.01 -9.11
C LYS A 87 -27.20 -5.55 -9.31
N ILE A 88 -28.50 -5.23 -9.34
CA ILE A 88 -28.99 -3.84 -9.45
C ILE A 88 -28.55 -3.04 -8.24
N TRP A 89 -28.76 -3.57 -7.04
CA TRP A 89 -28.33 -2.92 -5.80
C TRP A 89 -26.82 -2.68 -5.80
N ALA A 90 -26.01 -3.69 -6.13
CA ALA A 90 -24.56 -3.54 -6.23
C ALA A 90 -24.14 -2.43 -7.21
N LYS A 91 -24.77 -2.34 -8.39
CA LYS A 91 -24.52 -1.26 -9.36
C LYS A 91 -24.87 0.12 -8.81
N ILE A 92 -25.97 0.22 -8.06
CA ILE A 92 -26.42 1.47 -7.45
C ILE A 92 -25.43 1.92 -6.35
N GLU A 93 -25.00 1.02 -5.47
CA GLU A 93 -24.01 1.32 -4.44
C GLU A 93 -22.68 1.75 -5.05
N MET A 94 -22.22 1.05 -6.08
CA MET A 94 -20.99 1.42 -6.78
C MET A 94 -21.09 2.83 -7.38
N LYS A 95 -22.21 3.19 -8.02
CA LYS A 95 -22.44 4.55 -8.54
C LYS A 95 -22.39 5.59 -7.41
N ASN A 96 -22.94 5.29 -6.24
CA ASN A 96 -22.92 6.18 -5.08
C ASN A 96 -21.48 6.33 -4.53
N ALA A 97 -20.75 5.22 -4.37
CA ALA A 97 -19.37 5.19 -3.93
C ALA A 97 -18.44 6.00 -4.84
N TYR A 98 -18.61 5.91 -6.17
CA TYR A 98 -17.84 6.73 -7.11
C TYR A 98 -18.13 8.22 -6.97
N LYS A 99 -19.37 8.61 -6.71
CA LYS A 99 -19.71 10.02 -6.47
C LYS A 99 -19.04 10.54 -5.19
N LYS A 100 -19.09 9.75 -4.10
CA LYS A 100 -18.40 10.07 -2.84
C LYS A 100 -16.90 10.22 -3.05
N LEU A 101 -16.25 9.23 -3.67
CA LEU A 101 -14.83 9.28 -3.95
C LEU A 101 -14.46 10.45 -4.86
N LYS A 102 -15.26 10.76 -5.88
CA LYS A 102 -15.01 11.91 -6.74
C LYS A 102 -15.04 13.23 -5.96
N ALA A 103 -15.97 13.38 -5.02
CA ALA A 103 -16.00 14.56 -4.15
C ALA A 103 -14.73 14.67 -3.28
N GLU A 104 -14.32 13.57 -2.66
CA GLU A 104 -13.08 13.50 -1.87
C GLU A 104 -11.83 13.82 -2.71
N LEU A 105 -11.78 13.35 -3.96
CA LEU A 105 -10.67 13.60 -4.88
C LEU A 105 -10.53 15.06 -5.31
N GLN A 106 -11.61 15.86 -5.23
CA GLN A 106 -11.57 17.30 -5.54
C GLN A 106 -11.04 18.13 -4.37
N ASP A 107 -11.10 17.61 -3.15
CA ASP A 107 -10.52 18.31 -2.00
C ASP A 107 -8.99 18.17 -2.02
N HIS A 108 -8.30 19.31 -2.07
CA HIS A 108 -6.84 19.35 -2.05
C HIS A 108 -6.28 18.78 -0.74
N LYS A 109 -7.02 18.88 0.37
CA LYS A 109 -6.59 18.37 1.67
C LYS A 109 -6.55 16.85 1.73
N SER A 110 -7.26 16.17 0.83
CA SER A 110 -7.34 14.71 0.80
C SER A 110 -5.99 14.04 0.52
N TRP A 111 -5.05 14.75 -0.10
CA TRP A 111 -3.71 14.25 -0.40
C TRP A 111 -2.67 14.63 0.64
N ASN A 112 -3.05 15.41 1.65
CA ASN A 112 -2.14 15.80 2.72
C ASN A 112 -1.93 14.63 3.68
N VAL A 113 -0.73 14.57 4.23
CA VAL A 113 -0.37 13.72 5.36
C VAL A 113 -0.42 14.59 6.63
N ASP A 114 -0.80 14.01 7.77
CA ASP A 114 -0.83 14.75 9.04
C ASP A 114 0.55 15.33 9.37
N SER A 115 0.62 16.66 9.49
CA SER A 115 1.88 17.38 9.74
C SER A 115 2.46 17.13 11.14
N LYS A 116 1.69 16.52 12.05
CA LYS A 116 2.10 16.27 13.44
C LYS A 116 3.29 15.30 13.55
N LEU A 117 3.51 14.44 12.56
CA LEU A 117 4.67 13.55 12.47
C LEU A 117 5.87 14.18 11.75
N GLN A 118 5.67 15.29 11.04
CA GLN A 118 6.74 16.03 10.34
C GLN A 118 7.56 16.90 11.29
N ALA A 119 6.99 17.30 12.43
CA ALA A 119 7.70 17.95 13.52
C ALA A 119 8.34 16.87 14.43
N GLY A 120 9.50 16.38 14.02
CA GLY A 120 10.19 15.27 14.69
C GLY A 120 10.37 15.49 16.18
N PHE A 121 9.77 14.62 16.99
CA PHE A 121 10.20 14.22 18.34
C PHE A 121 9.35 13.02 18.78
N LEU A 122 9.75 11.81 18.39
CA LEU A 122 9.37 10.60 19.13
C LEU A 122 10.67 9.88 19.50
N PRO A 123 10.95 9.66 20.80
CA PRO A 123 12.16 8.99 21.23
C PRO A 123 12.18 7.52 20.80
N ASP A 124 13.38 7.00 20.52
CA ASP A 124 13.72 5.70 19.92
C ASP A 124 13.19 4.42 20.63
N THR A 125 12.24 4.53 21.57
CA THR A 125 11.79 3.40 22.40
C THR A 125 10.48 2.74 21.92
N GLU A 126 9.70 3.36 21.02
CA GLU A 126 8.41 2.82 20.57
C GLU A 126 8.43 2.20 19.15
N ARG A 127 9.60 1.74 18.69
CA ARG A 127 9.73 1.05 17.39
C ARG A 127 9.32 -0.44 17.45
N GLY A 128 8.58 -0.84 18.49
CA GLY A 128 8.31 -2.24 18.85
C GLY A 128 6.82 -2.56 18.97
N HIS A 129 6.38 -3.53 18.17
CA HIS A 129 5.10 -4.25 18.23
C HIS A 129 3.83 -3.45 17.87
N TYR A 130 3.63 -3.24 16.56
CA TYR A 130 2.42 -2.69 15.95
C TYR A 130 1.24 -3.68 15.96
N ILE A 131 0.57 -3.86 17.10
CA ILE A 131 -0.71 -4.59 17.14
C ILE A 131 -1.88 -3.66 16.73
N LEU A 132 -1.68 -2.33 16.78
CA LEU A 132 -2.69 -1.32 16.45
C LEU A 132 -2.07 -0.17 15.62
N SER A 133 -1.50 -0.49 14.44
CA SER A 133 -0.94 0.53 13.55
C SER A 133 -2.04 1.42 12.97
N THR A 134 -1.88 2.75 13.06
CA THR A 134 -2.85 3.72 12.55
C THR A 134 -2.46 4.26 11.16
N ARG A 135 -3.30 5.12 10.58
CA ARG A 135 -3.01 5.79 9.31
C ARG A 135 -1.74 6.64 9.41
N GLU A 136 -1.55 7.30 10.54
CA GLU A 136 -0.43 8.18 10.84
C GLU A 136 0.90 7.41 10.83
N ASP A 137 0.92 6.20 11.41
CA ASP A 137 2.11 5.33 11.43
C ASP A 137 2.59 4.97 10.02
N HIS A 138 1.66 4.87 9.07
CA HIS A 138 1.94 4.61 7.66
C HIS A 138 2.19 5.89 6.85
N LYS A 139 2.10 7.08 7.45
CA LYS A 139 2.18 8.38 6.76
C LYS A 139 1.25 8.44 5.53
N ALA A 140 0.08 7.80 5.63
CA ALA A 140 -0.85 7.67 4.53
C ALA A 140 -1.73 8.92 4.40
N PRO A 141 -2.07 9.34 3.16
CA PRO A 141 -2.93 10.49 2.93
C PRO A 141 -4.39 10.21 3.32
N PHE A 142 -5.15 11.25 3.66
CA PHE A 142 -6.57 11.14 4.05
C PHE A 142 -7.43 10.41 3.01
N ILE A 143 -7.15 10.56 1.72
CA ILE A 143 -7.90 9.92 0.64
C ILE A 143 -7.89 8.38 0.73
N ALA A 144 -6.82 7.78 1.27
CA ALA A 144 -6.73 6.34 1.46
C ALA A 144 -7.72 5.88 2.56
N GLU A 145 -7.81 6.64 3.66
CA GLU A 145 -8.81 6.40 4.71
C GLU A 145 -10.24 6.59 4.19
N SER A 146 -10.49 7.68 3.45
CA SER A 146 -11.80 7.94 2.85
C SER A 146 -12.21 6.80 1.90
N ALA A 147 -11.29 6.30 1.07
CA ALA A 147 -11.56 5.17 0.18
C ALA A 147 -11.90 3.90 0.97
N LEU A 148 -11.13 3.56 2.00
CA LEU A 148 -11.40 2.41 2.87
C LEU A 148 -12.74 2.55 3.60
N LYS A 149 -13.07 3.74 4.10
CA LYS A 149 -14.35 4.02 4.74
C LYS A 149 -15.52 3.80 3.78
N ILE A 150 -15.43 4.32 2.55
CA ILE A 150 -16.45 4.10 1.52
C ILE A 150 -16.60 2.60 1.19
N ALA A 151 -15.49 1.87 1.09
CA ALA A 151 -15.51 0.43 0.86
C ALA A 151 -16.17 -0.32 2.03
N TRP A 152 -15.82 0.04 3.26
CA TRP A 152 -16.39 -0.55 4.48
C TRP A 152 -17.88 -0.27 4.62
N GLU A 153 -18.33 0.96 4.31
CA GLU A 153 -19.75 1.31 4.29
C GLU A 153 -20.55 0.40 3.35
N MET A 154 -20.00 -0.01 2.21
CA MET A 154 -20.66 -0.99 1.33
C MET A 154 -20.68 -2.40 1.93
N ILE A 155 -19.60 -2.80 2.60
CA ILE A 155 -19.50 -4.11 3.28
C ILE A 155 -20.52 -4.19 4.43
N ASP A 156 -20.61 -3.18 5.30
CA ASP A 156 -21.53 -3.13 6.45
C ASP A 156 -22.98 -3.38 6.03
N ARG A 157 -23.38 -2.82 4.88
CA ARG A 157 -24.74 -2.90 4.36
C ARG A 157 -25.19 -4.31 4.00
N CYS A 158 -24.27 -5.25 3.76
CA CYS A 158 -24.62 -6.64 3.47
C CYS A 158 -24.38 -7.60 4.64
N GLN A 159 -23.90 -7.13 5.80
CA GLN A 159 -23.61 -7.98 6.95
C GLN A 159 -24.86 -8.71 7.47
N THR A 160 -26.03 -8.05 7.42
CA THR A 160 -27.31 -8.65 7.87
C THR A 160 -27.96 -9.59 6.83
N MET A 161 -27.28 -9.88 5.73
CA MET A 161 -27.75 -10.89 4.77
C MET A 161 -27.72 -12.28 5.39
N PRO A 162 -28.80 -13.06 5.26
CA PRO A 162 -28.89 -14.37 5.90
C PRO A 162 -28.08 -15.46 5.18
N ALA A 163 -27.75 -15.27 3.89
CA ALA A 163 -26.98 -16.23 3.11
C ALA A 163 -25.58 -15.70 2.77
N VAL A 164 -24.57 -16.53 3.01
CA VAL A 164 -23.15 -16.18 2.85
C VAL A 164 -22.77 -15.97 1.37
N LEU A 165 -23.27 -16.80 0.45
CA LEU A 165 -22.92 -16.70 -0.98
C LEU A 165 -23.41 -15.40 -1.65
N PRO A 166 -24.68 -14.96 -1.48
CA PRO A 166 -25.11 -13.63 -1.94
C PRO A 166 -24.31 -12.48 -1.32
N ARG A 167 -23.92 -12.60 -0.04
CA ARG A 167 -23.06 -11.61 0.64
C ARG A 167 -21.69 -11.50 -0.03
N ILE A 168 -21.03 -12.63 -0.31
CA ILE A 168 -19.77 -12.69 -1.06
C ILE A 168 -19.93 -12.04 -2.43
N GLN A 169 -20.96 -12.43 -3.19
CA GLN A 169 -21.22 -11.90 -4.52
C GLN A 169 -21.42 -10.38 -4.50
N PHE A 170 -22.12 -9.87 -3.48
CA PHE A 170 -22.34 -8.45 -3.30
C PHE A 170 -21.02 -7.70 -3.03
N ILE A 171 -20.21 -8.17 -2.07
CA ILE A 171 -18.93 -7.54 -1.72
C ILE A 171 -17.98 -7.53 -2.92
N ARG A 172 -17.88 -8.67 -3.63
CA ARG A 172 -17.09 -8.79 -4.87
C ARG A 172 -17.58 -7.83 -5.96
N SER A 173 -18.89 -7.60 -6.06
CA SER A 173 -19.49 -6.72 -7.06
C SER A 173 -19.46 -5.23 -6.69
N THR A 174 -19.14 -4.88 -5.44
CA THR A 174 -19.17 -3.51 -4.90
C THR A 174 -17.80 -3.09 -4.38
N ALA A 175 -17.50 -3.36 -3.10
CA ALA A 175 -16.32 -2.91 -2.39
C ALA A 175 -15.03 -3.32 -3.10
N VAL A 176 -14.92 -4.58 -3.53
CA VAL A 176 -13.73 -5.06 -4.26
C VAL A 176 -13.53 -4.32 -5.57
N ARG A 177 -14.57 -4.20 -6.40
CA ARG A 177 -14.47 -3.44 -7.67
C ARG A 177 -14.18 -1.95 -7.44
N PHE A 178 -14.70 -1.38 -6.36
CA PHE A 178 -14.40 -0.01 -5.96
C PHE A 178 -12.93 0.17 -5.54
N LEU A 179 -12.37 -0.76 -4.76
CA LEU A 179 -10.96 -0.76 -4.39
C LEU A 179 -10.06 -0.86 -5.64
N TRP A 180 -10.39 -1.74 -6.58
CA TRP A 180 -9.71 -1.81 -7.88
C TRP A 180 -9.79 -0.50 -8.68
N TYR A 181 -10.92 0.19 -8.63
CA TYR A 181 -11.05 1.52 -9.24
C TYR A 181 -10.15 2.54 -8.55
N PHE A 182 -10.14 2.56 -7.21
CA PHE A 182 -9.27 3.46 -6.45
C PHE A 182 -7.78 3.19 -6.74
N LEU A 183 -7.38 1.92 -6.83
CA LEU A 183 -6.03 1.54 -7.23
C LEU A 183 -5.67 2.07 -8.62
N LYS A 184 -6.59 2.04 -9.59
CA LYS A 184 -6.40 2.67 -10.90
C LYS A 184 -6.20 4.18 -10.81
N VAL A 185 -6.88 4.86 -9.89
CA VAL A 185 -6.67 6.30 -9.63
C VAL A 185 -5.26 6.56 -9.10
N LEU A 186 -4.77 5.73 -8.16
CA LEU A 186 -3.40 5.83 -7.65
C LEU A 186 -2.37 5.59 -8.76
N LEU A 187 -2.56 4.54 -9.56
CA LEU A 187 -1.71 4.22 -10.72
C LEU A 187 -1.64 5.37 -11.74
N LEU A 188 -2.79 5.99 -12.07
CA LEU A 188 -2.83 7.11 -13.00
C LEU A 188 -2.07 8.33 -12.45
N ARG A 189 -2.22 8.62 -11.15
CA ARG A 189 -1.49 9.72 -10.50
C ARG A 189 0.01 9.45 -10.44
N TYR A 190 0.41 8.23 -10.14
CA TYR A 190 1.83 7.85 -10.11
C TYR A 190 2.48 8.05 -11.48
N LYS A 191 1.83 7.59 -12.55
CA LYS A 191 2.32 7.79 -13.93
C LYS A 191 2.33 9.27 -14.35
N GLY A 192 1.40 10.08 -13.83
CA GLY A 192 1.37 11.52 -14.07
C GLY A 192 2.44 12.31 -13.31
N THR A 193 3.11 11.71 -12.32
CA THR A 193 4.29 12.30 -11.67
C THR A 193 5.55 11.90 -12.42
N GLU A 194 5.90 12.66 -13.46
CA GLU A 194 7.17 12.49 -14.16
C GLU A 194 8.34 12.78 -13.21
N ILE A 195 9.34 11.90 -13.26
CA ILE A 195 10.61 12.09 -12.56
C ILE A 195 11.70 11.89 -13.61
N ASP A 196 12.52 12.92 -13.77
CA ASP A 196 13.71 12.89 -14.60
C ASP A 196 14.94 12.62 -13.72
N SER A 197 15.83 11.74 -14.17
CA SER A 197 17.09 11.45 -13.47
C SER A 197 18.09 12.60 -13.56
N GLU A 198 17.99 13.46 -14.58
CA GLU A 198 18.92 14.60 -14.75
C GLU A 198 18.63 15.75 -13.78
N ASN A 199 17.35 15.93 -13.40
CA ASN A 199 16.91 16.97 -12.46
C ASN A 199 15.92 16.39 -11.45
N LEU A 200 16.42 15.51 -10.57
CA LEU A 200 15.59 14.86 -9.57
C LEU A 200 15.08 15.89 -8.55
N ASN A 201 13.77 16.11 -8.55
CA ASN A 201 13.11 17.03 -7.62
C ASN A 201 12.58 16.26 -6.40
N ASP A 202 13.04 16.64 -5.20
CA ASP A 202 12.57 16.08 -3.92
C ASP A 202 11.06 16.19 -3.73
N ASP A 203 10.42 17.23 -4.25
CA ASP A 203 8.95 17.36 -4.19
C ASP A 203 8.25 16.28 -5.03
N ALA A 204 8.84 15.90 -6.16
CA ALA A 204 8.30 14.84 -7.02
C ALA A 204 8.47 13.46 -6.38
N LEU A 205 9.62 13.22 -5.74
CA LEU A 205 9.85 12.03 -4.92
C LEU A 205 8.86 11.96 -3.75
N GLY A 206 8.67 13.06 -3.03
CA GLY A 206 7.70 13.14 -1.92
C GLY A 206 6.28 12.83 -2.37
N ARG A 207 5.85 13.33 -3.54
CA ARG A 207 4.54 12.99 -4.12
C ARG A 207 4.41 11.49 -4.43
N ARG A 208 5.45 10.84 -4.95
CA ARG A 208 5.44 9.37 -5.17
C ARG A 208 5.41 8.60 -3.84
N CYS A 209 6.13 9.06 -2.83
CA CYS A 209 6.11 8.45 -1.50
C CYS A 209 4.71 8.47 -0.87
N ILE A 210 3.96 9.57 -1.02
CA ILE A 210 2.57 9.65 -0.55
C ILE A 210 1.69 8.57 -1.19
N LEU A 211 1.91 8.25 -2.47
CA LEU A 211 1.17 7.19 -3.17
C LEU A 211 1.57 5.80 -2.69
N ILE A 212 2.86 5.55 -2.45
CA ILE A 212 3.36 4.30 -1.87
C ILE A 212 2.76 4.09 -0.47
N ASN A 213 2.79 5.11 0.38
CA ASN A 213 2.19 5.07 1.71
C ASN A 213 0.68 4.76 1.66
N ALA A 214 -0.04 5.32 0.68
CA ALA A 214 -1.46 5.02 0.47
C ALA A 214 -1.70 3.54 0.12
N VAL A 215 -0.89 2.98 -0.79
CA VAL A 215 -0.96 1.56 -1.19
C VAL A 215 -0.68 0.66 0.00
N ARG A 216 0.40 0.92 0.73
CA ARG A 216 0.81 0.18 1.92
C ARG A 216 -0.26 0.19 3.01
N TYR A 217 -0.86 1.34 3.26
CA TYR A 217 -1.91 1.46 4.25
C TYR A 217 -3.18 0.66 3.88
N ILE A 218 -3.55 0.67 2.60
CA ILE A 218 -4.69 -0.12 2.12
C ILE A 218 -4.39 -1.61 2.22
N GLU A 219 -3.20 -2.04 1.83
CA GLU A 219 -2.74 -3.44 1.98
C GLU A 219 -2.89 -3.90 3.44
N PHE A 220 -2.33 -3.13 4.38
CA PHE A 220 -2.44 -3.41 5.81
C PHE A 220 -3.91 -3.52 6.27
N ARG A 221 -4.78 -2.60 5.86
CA ARG A 221 -6.20 -2.61 6.27
C ARG A 221 -6.98 -3.78 5.67
N LEU A 222 -6.66 -4.20 4.45
CA LEU A 222 -7.28 -5.38 3.83
C LEU A 222 -6.82 -6.69 4.47
N GLN A 223 -5.56 -6.76 4.92
CA GLN A 223 -5.08 -7.88 5.75
C GLN A 223 -5.86 -7.95 7.06
N GLN A 224 -5.98 -6.82 7.77
CA GLN A 224 -6.77 -6.77 9.01
C GLN A 224 -8.23 -7.18 8.81
N TRP A 225 -8.87 -6.77 7.71
CA TRP A 225 -10.23 -7.20 7.41
C TRP A 225 -10.29 -8.70 7.15
N SER A 226 -9.31 -9.23 6.43
CA SER A 226 -9.21 -10.66 6.11
C SER A 226 -9.07 -11.55 7.35
N ASP A 227 -8.46 -11.04 8.42
CA ASP A 227 -8.26 -11.76 9.67
C ASP A 227 -9.54 -11.85 10.53
N SER A 228 -10.61 -11.13 10.16
CA SER A 228 -11.88 -11.21 10.89
C SER A 228 -12.65 -12.50 10.56
N VAL A 229 -13.37 -13.01 11.57
CA VAL A 229 -14.15 -14.25 11.47
C VAL A 229 -15.12 -14.24 10.30
N ASP A 230 -15.82 -13.13 10.07
CA ASP A 230 -16.80 -12.99 8.98
C ASP A 230 -16.18 -13.22 7.60
N PHE A 231 -14.97 -12.71 7.37
CA PHE A 231 -14.28 -12.85 6.08
C PHE A 231 -13.62 -14.22 5.93
N LEU A 232 -13.13 -14.82 7.02
CA LEU A 232 -12.64 -16.20 7.02
C LEU A 232 -13.77 -17.18 6.66
N GLU A 233 -14.94 -17.05 7.28
CA GLU A 233 -16.11 -17.88 6.95
C GLU A 233 -16.55 -17.70 5.49
N MET A 234 -16.55 -16.45 5.00
CA MET A 234 -16.87 -16.15 3.61
C MET A 234 -15.87 -16.81 2.65
N LYS A 235 -14.57 -16.82 2.98
CA LYS A 235 -13.55 -17.44 2.15
C LYS A 235 -13.69 -18.96 2.10
N VAL A 236 -13.99 -19.62 3.23
CA VAL A 236 -14.29 -21.06 3.27
C VAL A 236 -15.50 -21.38 2.38
N ALA A 237 -16.61 -20.65 2.54
CA ALA A 237 -17.80 -20.84 1.72
C ALA A 237 -17.55 -20.59 0.21
N GLU A 238 -16.70 -19.62 -0.14
CA GLU A 238 -16.31 -19.35 -1.52
C GLU A 238 -15.50 -20.51 -2.12
N ASN A 239 -14.57 -21.09 -1.36
CA ASN A 239 -13.73 -22.20 -1.79
C ASN A 239 -14.55 -23.49 -1.98
N ASP A 240 -15.45 -23.80 -1.04
CA ASP A 240 -16.34 -24.97 -1.13
C ASP A 240 -17.24 -24.92 -2.38
N CYS A 241 -17.72 -23.73 -2.74
CA CYS A 241 -18.53 -23.52 -3.93
C CYS A 241 -17.72 -23.65 -5.24
N LYS A 242 -16.44 -23.24 -5.24
CA LYS A 242 -15.59 -23.27 -6.44
C LYS A 242 -14.99 -24.66 -6.70
N ASN A 243 -14.62 -25.41 -5.65
CA ASN A 243 -13.89 -26.67 -5.76
C ASN A 243 -14.42 -27.77 -4.81
N PRO A 244 -15.64 -28.31 -5.03
CA PRO A 244 -16.24 -29.32 -4.14
C PRO A 244 -15.49 -30.67 -4.09
N ARG A 245 -14.47 -30.87 -4.94
CA ARG A 245 -13.70 -32.13 -5.06
C ARG A 245 -12.31 -32.10 -4.40
N ASN A 246 -11.83 -30.95 -3.93
CA ASN A 246 -10.50 -30.82 -3.31
C ASN A 246 -10.63 -30.58 -1.80
N VAL A 247 -11.28 -31.50 -1.08
CA VAL A 247 -11.50 -31.46 0.38
C VAL A 247 -10.20 -31.59 1.21
N GLY A 248 -9.03 -31.50 0.58
CA GLY A 248 -7.72 -31.67 1.23
C GLY A 248 -6.66 -30.61 0.91
N ASN A 249 -6.95 -29.65 0.02
CA ASN A 249 -6.01 -28.55 -0.26
C ASN A 249 -6.68 -27.26 0.21
N ILE A 250 -6.59 -27.00 1.52
CA ILE A 250 -7.02 -25.74 2.11
C ILE A 250 -6.05 -24.69 1.57
N ASP A 251 -6.45 -24.03 0.49
CA ASP A 251 -5.79 -22.84 0.00
C ASP A 251 -5.92 -21.80 1.12
N HIS A 252 -4.85 -21.58 1.88
CA HIS A 252 -4.77 -20.70 3.06
C HIS A 252 -4.92 -19.21 2.72
N ASN A 253 -5.43 -18.92 1.54
CA ASN A 253 -5.52 -17.60 1.00
C ASN A 253 -6.66 -16.84 1.67
N CYS A 254 -6.45 -15.55 1.91
CA CYS A 254 -7.43 -14.67 2.50
C CYS A 254 -8.54 -14.25 1.51
N PHE A 255 -9.59 -13.61 2.01
CA PHE A 255 -10.70 -13.14 1.18
C PHE A 255 -10.24 -12.08 0.14
N PHE A 256 -9.36 -11.15 0.54
CA PHE A 256 -8.85 -10.06 -0.30
C PHE A 256 -7.49 -10.36 -0.94
N GLU A 257 -7.13 -11.64 -1.11
CA GLU A 257 -5.78 -12.05 -1.53
C GLU A 257 -5.34 -11.41 -2.86
N GLU A 258 -6.20 -11.43 -3.89
CA GLU A 258 -5.89 -10.86 -5.21
C GLU A 258 -5.59 -9.35 -5.11
N GLU A 259 -6.37 -8.64 -4.30
CA GLU A 259 -6.19 -7.20 -4.07
C GLU A 259 -4.89 -6.94 -3.29
N ILE A 260 -4.64 -7.69 -2.22
CA ILE A 260 -3.43 -7.55 -1.38
C ILE A 260 -2.18 -7.83 -2.22
N LYS A 261 -2.16 -8.92 -2.98
CA LYS A 261 -1.03 -9.28 -3.84
C LYS A 261 -0.74 -8.18 -4.86
N SER A 262 -1.77 -7.64 -5.51
CA SER A 262 -1.59 -6.54 -6.46
C SER A 262 -1.08 -5.26 -5.80
N LEU A 263 -1.50 -4.95 -4.57
CA LEU A 263 -0.99 -3.80 -3.81
C LEU A 263 0.49 -3.99 -3.47
N CYS A 264 0.90 -5.18 -2.99
CA CYS A 264 2.30 -5.50 -2.70
C CYS A 264 3.18 -5.42 -3.96
N GLU A 265 2.70 -5.92 -5.10
CA GLU A 265 3.42 -5.83 -6.37
C GLU A 265 3.61 -4.36 -6.81
N ILE A 266 2.57 -3.53 -6.66
CA ILE A 266 2.64 -2.10 -6.99
C ILE A 266 3.60 -1.36 -6.07
N GLU A 267 3.51 -1.58 -4.75
CA GLU A 267 4.42 -1.03 -3.75
C GLU A 267 5.88 -1.34 -4.09
N THR A 268 6.17 -2.62 -4.34
CA THR A 268 7.52 -3.09 -4.67
C THR A 268 8.05 -2.42 -5.94
N ASN A 269 7.24 -2.40 -7.01
CA ASN A 269 7.64 -1.79 -8.28
C ASN A 269 7.91 -0.29 -8.12
N TRP A 270 7.06 0.43 -7.38
CA TRP A 270 7.23 1.86 -7.17
C TRP A 270 8.43 2.21 -6.30
N LEU A 271 8.72 1.40 -5.28
CA LEU A 271 9.94 1.55 -4.48
C LEU A 271 11.18 1.31 -5.35
N MET A 272 11.18 0.25 -6.16
CA MET A 272 12.28 -0.04 -7.08
C MET A 272 12.49 1.04 -8.13
N ASP A 273 11.42 1.65 -8.63
CA ASP A 273 11.51 2.79 -9.55
C ASP A 273 12.25 3.98 -8.91
N ILE A 274 11.92 4.33 -7.66
CA ILE A 274 12.60 5.42 -6.92
C ILE A 274 14.08 5.08 -6.72
N ILE A 275 14.37 3.85 -6.28
CA ILE A 275 15.75 3.37 -6.08
C ILE A 275 16.54 3.49 -7.40
N ALA A 276 15.97 3.01 -8.50
CA ALA A 276 16.63 3.04 -9.81
C ALA A 276 16.92 4.47 -10.28
N VAL A 277 16.01 5.42 -10.07
CA VAL A 277 16.23 6.82 -10.44
C VAL A 277 17.36 7.45 -9.62
N ILE A 278 17.39 7.25 -8.31
CA ILE A 278 18.44 7.79 -7.44
C ILE A 278 19.80 7.18 -7.79
N LEU A 279 19.87 5.87 -8.02
CA LEU A 279 21.10 5.21 -8.43
C LEU A 279 21.62 5.73 -9.78
N ARG A 280 20.74 5.96 -10.76
CA ARG A 280 21.12 6.53 -12.06
C ARG A 280 21.65 7.94 -11.92
N GLN A 281 20.99 8.78 -11.13
CA GLN A 281 21.47 10.14 -10.89
C GLN A 281 22.84 10.12 -10.19
N PHE A 282 23.03 9.25 -9.19
CA PHE A 282 24.33 9.09 -8.55
C PHE A 282 25.41 8.66 -9.55
N GLU A 283 25.12 7.70 -10.43
CA GLU A 283 26.02 7.29 -11.51
C GLU A 283 26.36 8.45 -12.44
N THR A 284 25.37 9.25 -12.85
CA THR A 284 25.59 10.43 -13.70
C THR A 284 26.47 11.48 -13.01
N LEU A 285 26.17 11.83 -11.76
CA LEU A 285 26.91 12.85 -11.01
C LEU A 285 28.32 12.40 -10.63
N SER A 286 28.54 11.10 -10.44
CA SER A 286 29.86 10.54 -10.09
C SER A 286 30.67 10.09 -11.31
N TRP A 287 30.16 10.26 -12.54
CA TRP A 287 30.81 9.74 -13.74
C TRP A 287 32.21 10.32 -13.95
N ASP A 288 32.39 11.63 -13.73
CA ASP A 288 33.70 12.27 -13.87
C ASP A 288 34.69 11.78 -12.82
N TYR A 289 34.23 11.54 -11.58
CA TYR A 289 35.03 10.88 -10.55
C TYR A 289 35.51 9.49 -11.00
N VAL A 290 34.59 8.66 -11.52
CA VAL A 290 34.92 7.33 -12.04
C VAL A 290 35.89 7.42 -13.22
N LYS A 291 35.71 8.38 -14.12
CA LYS A 291 36.57 8.58 -15.29
C LYS A 291 37.97 9.06 -14.92
N GLN A 292 38.09 9.95 -13.94
CA GLN A 292 39.40 10.42 -13.46
C GLN A 292 40.17 9.34 -12.71
N ALA A 293 39.45 8.47 -11.99
CA ALA A 293 40.04 7.25 -11.44
C ALA A 293 40.64 6.36 -12.54
N LYS A 294 40.09 6.41 -13.77
CA LYS A 294 40.49 5.61 -14.93
C LYS A 294 41.62 6.18 -15.83
N HIS A 295 41.90 7.49 -15.77
CA HIS A 295 42.68 8.15 -16.84
C HIS A 295 43.87 9.01 -16.39
N LEU A 296 44.08 9.25 -15.10
CA LEU A 296 45.14 10.16 -14.66
C LEU A 296 46.40 9.42 -14.16
N GLN A 297 47.50 9.61 -14.89
CA GLN A 297 48.88 9.24 -14.50
C GLN A 297 49.56 10.30 -13.61
N GLN A 298 48.89 11.39 -13.23
CA GLN A 298 49.57 12.57 -12.70
C GLN A 298 49.59 12.66 -11.17
N GLU A 299 50.78 12.94 -10.62
CA GLU A 299 51.06 13.16 -9.20
C GLU A 299 50.26 14.37 -8.68
N VAL A 300 49.27 14.10 -7.84
CA VAL A 300 48.60 15.14 -7.05
C VAL A 300 49.50 15.49 -5.87
N SER A 301 49.76 16.79 -5.68
CA SER A 301 50.58 17.33 -4.60
C SER A 301 50.10 16.85 -3.22
N VAL A 302 51.06 16.55 -2.33
CA VAL A 302 50.89 15.93 -1.00
C VAL A 302 49.99 16.72 -0.03
N ALA A 303 49.58 17.94 -0.38
CA ALA A 303 48.94 18.90 0.54
C ALA A 303 47.41 18.78 0.68
N SER A 304 46.71 17.93 -0.09
CA SER A 304 45.23 17.90 -0.12
C SER A 304 44.57 16.58 0.34
N ASN A 305 45.29 15.70 1.04
CA ASN A 305 44.84 14.33 1.37
C ASN A 305 43.74 14.20 2.44
N LEU A 306 43.00 15.26 2.77
CA LEU A 306 41.99 15.28 3.85
C LEU A 306 40.58 15.67 3.39
N ALA A 307 40.43 16.20 2.18
CA ALA A 307 39.14 16.62 1.65
C ALA A 307 38.58 15.56 0.68
N VAL A 308 37.25 15.50 0.57
CA VAL A 308 36.56 14.66 -0.42
C VAL A 308 36.87 15.17 -1.83
N SER A 309 37.03 14.25 -2.79
CA SER A 309 37.26 14.57 -4.20
C SER A 309 36.13 15.44 -4.74
N VAL A 310 36.49 16.57 -5.37
CA VAL A 310 35.52 17.58 -5.85
C VAL A 310 34.46 16.95 -6.75
N ASP A 311 34.86 16.07 -7.68
CA ASP A 311 33.96 15.39 -8.63
C ASP A 311 33.05 14.32 -7.98
N PHE A 312 33.17 14.11 -6.66
CA PHE A 312 32.33 13.17 -5.91
C PHE A 312 31.38 13.88 -4.94
N VAL A 313 31.65 15.14 -4.59
CA VAL A 313 30.88 15.90 -3.60
C VAL A 313 29.42 16.05 -4.03
N ASP A 314 29.18 16.43 -5.28
CA ASP A 314 27.82 16.67 -5.80
C ASP A 314 26.95 15.40 -5.74
N ALA A 315 27.53 14.24 -6.07
CA ALA A 315 26.84 12.95 -5.97
C ALA A 315 26.46 12.59 -4.52
N LEU A 316 27.36 12.88 -3.56
CA LEU A 316 27.12 12.64 -2.14
C LEU A 316 26.08 13.59 -1.55
N ASP A 317 26.12 14.87 -1.93
CA ASP A 317 25.19 15.88 -1.45
C ASP A 317 23.77 15.64 -1.97
N ALA A 318 23.63 15.31 -3.26
CA ALA A 318 22.36 14.88 -3.85
C ALA A 318 21.81 13.65 -3.15
N LEU A 319 22.62 12.58 -2.99
CA LEU A 319 22.19 11.36 -2.31
C LEU A 319 21.71 11.62 -0.87
N LYS A 320 22.43 12.45 -0.13
CA LYS A 320 22.07 12.84 1.23
C LYS A 320 20.74 13.59 1.27
N SER A 321 20.55 14.54 0.36
CA SER A 321 19.32 15.33 0.25
C SER A 321 18.11 14.45 -0.07
N HIS A 322 18.24 13.56 -1.05
CA HIS A 322 17.18 12.61 -1.42
C HIS A 322 16.83 11.65 -0.28
N LEU A 323 17.83 11.06 0.39
CA LEU A 323 17.59 10.17 1.53
C LEU A 323 16.87 10.88 2.68
N HIS A 324 17.22 12.14 2.94
CA HIS A 324 16.54 12.93 3.96
C HIS A 324 15.09 13.25 3.58
N ALA A 325 14.84 13.66 2.33
CA ALA A 325 13.48 13.91 1.83
C ALA A 325 12.60 12.64 1.89
N LEU A 326 13.18 11.48 1.54
CA LEU A 326 12.51 10.18 1.61
C LEU A 326 12.23 9.75 3.05
N GLU A 327 13.15 9.96 3.98
CA GLU A 327 12.95 9.67 5.41
C GLU A 327 11.75 10.45 5.97
N LEU A 328 11.61 11.72 5.59
CA LEU A 328 10.53 12.57 6.05
C LEU A 328 9.17 12.13 5.49
N THR A 329 9.12 11.64 4.25
CA THR A 329 7.88 11.40 3.52
C THR A 329 7.42 9.94 3.52
N LEU A 330 8.32 8.98 3.35
CA LEU A 330 8.01 7.56 3.25
C LEU A 330 7.77 6.95 4.64
N ASN A 331 6.93 5.94 4.73
CA ASN A 331 6.71 5.22 5.98
C ASN A 331 8.01 4.51 6.44
N PRO A 332 8.19 4.27 7.75
CA PRO A 332 9.47 3.79 8.29
C PRO A 332 9.92 2.44 7.73
N LYS A 333 8.98 1.51 7.47
CA LYS A 333 9.31 0.17 6.97
C LYS A 333 9.87 0.27 5.56
N ASP A 334 9.15 0.95 4.67
CA ASP A 334 9.54 1.04 3.27
C ASP A 334 10.78 1.93 3.11
N PHE A 335 10.97 2.94 3.96
CA PHE A 335 12.23 3.70 4.01
C PHE A 335 13.43 2.83 4.38
N LEU A 336 13.27 1.95 5.38
CA LEU A 336 14.33 1.03 5.79
C LEU A 336 14.74 0.09 4.65
N ASP A 337 13.78 -0.46 3.92
CA ASP A 337 14.05 -1.36 2.80
C ASP A 337 14.65 -0.61 1.61
N LEU A 338 14.19 0.63 1.36
CA LEU A 338 14.69 1.50 0.31
C LEU A 338 16.16 1.87 0.50
N TRP A 339 16.56 2.40 1.67
CA TRP A 339 17.95 2.85 1.84
C TRP A 339 18.93 1.68 1.84
N ARG A 340 18.52 0.50 2.32
CA ARG A 340 19.33 -0.73 2.26
C ARG A 340 19.58 -1.16 0.82
N SER A 341 18.53 -1.13 0.00
CA SER A 341 18.61 -1.45 -1.43
C SER A 341 19.46 -0.42 -2.19
N LEU A 342 19.39 0.86 -1.81
CA LEU A 342 20.31 1.88 -2.33
C LEU A 342 21.76 1.59 -1.96
N ALA A 343 22.04 1.26 -0.71
CA ALA A 343 23.40 0.91 -0.27
C ALA A 343 23.96 -0.28 -1.04
N GLU A 344 23.15 -1.33 -1.26
CA GLU A 344 23.51 -2.47 -2.09
C GLU A 344 23.80 -2.07 -3.55
N GLY A 345 22.91 -1.27 -4.16
CA GLY A 345 23.11 -0.78 -5.53
C GLY A 345 24.39 0.07 -5.69
N LEU A 346 24.69 0.93 -4.72
CA LEU A 346 25.91 1.73 -4.68
C LEU A 346 27.17 0.88 -4.47
N ASP A 347 27.11 -0.13 -3.59
CA ASP A 347 28.20 -1.09 -3.37
C ASP A 347 28.57 -1.80 -4.68
N HIS A 348 27.55 -2.26 -5.41
CA HIS A 348 27.72 -2.88 -6.72
C HIS A 348 28.30 -1.90 -7.75
N PHE A 349 27.69 -0.72 -7.92
CA PHE A 349 28.15 0.26 -8.90
C PHE A 349 29.63 0.64 -8.69
N ILE A 350 30.00 1.05 -7.48
CA ILE A 350 31.37 1.49 -7.17
C ILE A 350 32.35 0.33 -7.33
N PHE A 351 32.02 -0.87 -6.88
CA PHE A 351 32.91 -2.02 -7.02
C PHE A 351 33.17 -2.39 -8.49
N PHE A 352 32.13 -2.39 -9.33
CA PHE A 352 32.24 -2.76 -10.73
C PHE A 352 32.64 -1.62 -11.67
N SER A 353 32.74 -0.38 -11.18
CA SER A 353 33.19 0.78 -11.95
C SER A 353 34.68 0.76 -12.34
N ASN A 354 35.40 -0.34 -12.10
CA ASN A 354 36.84 -0.55 -12.31
C ASN A 354 37.79 0.36 -11.51
N ILE A 355 37.27 1.19 -10.60
CA ILE A 355 38.06 2.07 -9.73
C ILE A 355 39.15 1.29 -8.96
N PHE A 356 38.81 0.11 -8.44
CA PHE A 356 39.74 -0.75 -7.70
C PHE A 356 40.92 -1.29 -8.53
N ALA A 357 40.72 -1.50 -9.84
CA ALA A 357 41.75 -2.06 -10.71
C ALA A 357 42.87 -1.05 -11.01
N GLU A 358 42.60 0.24 -10.89
CA GLU A 358 43.51 1.30 -11.32
C GLU A 358 44.21 2.00 -10.15
N ILE A 359 43.54 2.10 -9.01
CA ILE A 359 44.10 2.75 -7.80
C ILE A 359 45.26 1.95 -7.18
N GLN A 360 45.32 0.64 -7.39
CA GLN A 360 46.28 -0.27 -6.77
C GLN A 360 47.77 0.06 -7.02
N PHE A 361 48.07 0.95 -7.96
CA PHE A 361 49.44 1.35 -8.30
C PHE A 361 49.93 2.63 -7.61
N TYR A 362 49.07 3.38 -6.89
CA TYR A 362 49.43 4.68 -6.31
C TYR A 362 48.95 4.84 -4.86
N ALA A 363 49.89 4.85 -3.91
CA ALA A 363 49.60 4.92 -2.47
C ALA A 363 48.79 6.15 -2.04
N ASN A 364 48.97 7.30 -2.71
CA ASN A 364 48.20 8.52 -2.44
C ASN A 364 46.74 8.39 -2.90
N ARG A 365 46.48 7.68 -4.01
CA ARG A 365 45.11 7.42 -4.50
C ARG A 365 44.35 6.45 -3.60
N VAL A 366 45.04 5.48 -3.00
CA VAL A 366 44.42 4.57 -2.00
C VAL A 366 43.89 5.37 -0.81
N ASN A 367 44.66 6.34 -0.32
CA ASN A 367 44.23 7.21 0.79
C ASN A 367 43.06 8.11 0.39
N GLN A 368 43.11 8.74 -0.79
CA GLN A 368 42.03 9.61 -1.27
C GLN A 368 40.72 8.82 -1.45
N PHE A 369 40.79 7.66 -2.08
CA PHE A 369 39.63 6.78 -2.26
C PHE A 369 39.08 6.30 -0.91
N GLU A 370 39.94 5.99 0.07
CA GLU A 370 39.47 5.68 1.42
C GLU A 370 38.72 6.87 2.04
N THR A 371 39.23 8.10 1.91
CA THR A 371 38.55 9.33 2.36
C THR A 371 37.19 9.50 1.68
N ASP A 372 37.11 9.34 0.36
CA ASP A 372 35.87 9.48 -0.41
C ASP A 372 34.82 8.43 0.00
N ILE A 373 35.23 7.17 0.19
CA ILE A 373 34.35 6.11 0.65
C ILE A 373 33.89 6.32 2.11
N GLN A 374 34.74 6.88 2.98
CA GLN A 374 34.31 7.27 4.32
C GLN A 374 33.29 8.41 4.29
N ALA A 375 33.37 9.31 3.32
CA ALA A 375 32.34 10.33 3.11
C ALA A 375 31.02 9.69 2.66
N LEU A 376 31.05 8.73 1.74
CA LEU A 376 29.87 7.94 1.35
C LEU A 376 29.22 7.25 2.55
N PHE A 377 30.01 6.54 3.38
CA PHE A 377 29.47 5.90 4.59
C PHE A 377 28.86 6.92 5.55
N SER A 378 29.38 8.14 5.59
CA SER A 378 28.88 9.20 6.46
C SER A 378 27.49 9.70 6.05
N VAL A 379 27.09 9.55 4.78
CA VAL A 379 25.71 9.83 4.33
C VAL A 379 24.69 8.91 5.03
N PHE A 380 25.06 7.66 5.31
CA PHE A 380 24.18 6.66 5.90
C PHE A 380 24.23 6.59 7.43
N LYS A 381 25.14 7.33 8.09
CA LYS A 381 25.30 7.29 9.56
C LYS A 381 24.05 7.70 10.33
N SER A 382 23.21 8.56 9.74
CA SER A 382 21.93 8.97 10.33
C SER A 382 20.94 7.80 10.43
N TYR A 383 21.10 6.75 9.63
CA TYR A 383 20.13 5.66 9.49
C TYR A 383 20.64 4.33 10.05
N CYS A 384 21.95 4.20 10.26
CA CYS A 384 22.57 3.01 10.81
C CYS A 384 23.87 3.30 11.56
N VAL A 385 24.09 2.61 12.68
CA VAL A 385 25.31 2.69 13.48
C VAL A 385 26.56 2.22 12.72
N ARG A 386 26.41 1.27 11.77
CA ARG A 386 27.52 0.67 11.03
C ARG A 386 27.23 0.58 9.52
N PRO A 387 27.27 1.71 8.78
CA PRO A 387 26.99 1.74 7.36
C PRO A 387 27.85 0.78 6.54
N GLU A 388 29.11 0.57 6.92
CA GLU A 388 30.08 -0.24 6.16
C GLU A 388 29.70 -1.72 6.10
N ALA A 389 28.76 -2.17 6.93
CA ALA A 389 28.22 -3.52 6.87
C ALA A 389 27.37 -3.75 5.60
N PHE A 390 26.79 -2.68 5.04
CA PHE A 390 25.95 -2.72 3.85
C PHE A 390 26.74 -2.56 2.54
N PHE A 391 28.06 -2.38 2.64
CA PHE A 391 28.96 -2.26 1.48
C PHE A 391 30.03 -3.36 1.47
N PRO A 392 29.63 -4.65 1.37
CA PRO A 392 30.55 -5.77 1.48
C PRO A 392 31.61 -5.79 0.37
N ASN A 393 31.29 -5.40 -0.87
CA ASN A 393 32.21 -5.46 -1.99
C ASN A 393 33.26 -4.34 -1.91
N ILE A 394 32.83 -3.11 -1.65
CA ILE A 394 33.74 -1.97 -1.42
C ILE A 394 34.67 -2.28 -0.24
N ARG A 395 34.14 -2.82 0.86
CA ARG A 395 34.96 -3.18 2.03
C ARG A 395 36.00 -4.25 1.73
N LYS A 396 35.66 -5.26 0.92
CA LYS A 396 36.62 -6.27 0.44
C LYS A 396 37.67 -5.62 -0.46
N GLY A 397 37.26 -4.77 -1.39
CA GLY A 397 38.15 -4.04 -2.29
C GLY A 397 39.15 -3.16 -1.53
N LEU A 398 38.69 -2.40 -0.54
CA LEU A 398 39.55 -1.55 0.30
C LEU A 398 40.59 -2.37 1.08
N LYS A 399 40.21 -3.54 1.60
CA LYS A 399 41.16 -4.44 2.28
C LYS A 399 42.24 -4.95 1.32
N LEU A 400 41.86 -5.32 0.10
CA LEU A 400 42.82 -5.76 -0.92
C LEU A 400 43.80 -4.64 -1.30
N LEU A 401 43.30 -3.42 -1.48
CA LEU A 401 44.16 -2.26 -1.76
C LEU A 401 45.18 -1.99 -0.64
N LYS A 402 44.77 -2.13 0.64
CA LYS A 402 45.67 -1.97 1.79
C LYS A 402 46.76 -3.04 1.83
N VAL A 403 46.41 -4.31 1.61
CA VAL A 403 47.39 -5.41 1.59
C VAL A 403 48.40 -5.22 0.45
N ASN A 404 47.96 -4.80 -0.73
CA ASN A 404 48.85 -4.54 -1.86
C ASN A 404 49.79 -3.35 -1.59
N LYS A 405 49.30 -2.30 -0.93
CA LYS A 405 50.13 -1.18 -0.46
C LYS A 405 51.19 -1.58 0.54
N GLU A 406 50.90 -2.55 1.43
CA GLU A 406 51.85 -3.08 2.41
C GLU A 406 52.90 -4.01 1.78
N ARG A 407 52.55 -4.75 0.72
CA ARG A 407 53.47 -5.65 -0.01
C ARG A 407 54.37 -4.94 -1.04
N GLY A 408 53.96 -3.76 -1.51
CA GLY A 408 54.71 -2.93 -2.47
C GLY A 408 55.69 -1.93 -1.83
N LYS A 409 55.79 -1.93 -0.50
CA LYS A 409 56.89 -1.31 0.26
C LYS A 409 57.95 -2.35 0.55
#